data_AF-Q6CKP6-F1
#
_entry.id   AF-Q6CKP6-F1
#
_cell.length_a   1.000
_cell.length_b   1.000
_cell.length_c   1.000
_cell.angle_alpha   90.00
_cell.angle_beta   90.00
_cell.angle_gamma   90.00
#
_symmetry.space_group_name_H-M   'P 1'
#
loop_
_entity.id
_entity.type
_entity.pdbx_description
1 polymer ?
#
loop_
_entity_poly.entity_id
_entity_poly.type
_entity_poly.pdbx_seq_one_letter_code
_entity_poly.pdbx_strand_id
1 'polypeptide(L)'
;MFKQAIRRASTLPKYALEPAFGKPDLAAAQAYKDYMKHSTEHAKQTSNLWVKISIFVAAPAIALTAVNTYFVEAEHAEHREHLKHVPDEEWPRDYEFQNLRQKPFFWGDGDKTLFWNPVINRHVSHD
;
A
#
# COMPACT_ATOMS: atom_id res chain seq x y z
N MET A 1 -47.51 12.55 36.89
CA MET A 1 -48.97 12.59 36.64
C MET A 1 -49.33 13.24 35.29
N PHE A 2 -48.95 14.50 35.00
CA PHE A 2 -49.41 15.23 33.80
C PHE A 2 -48.92 14.67 32.43
N LYS A 3 -47.66 14.21 32.34
CA LYS A 3 -47.10 13.63 31.10
C LYS A 3 -47.77 12.31 30.68
N GLN A 4 -48.28 11.52 31.64
CA GLN A 4 -49.05 10.31 31.35
C GLN A 4 -50.47 10.63 30.88
N ALA A 5 -51.07 11.73 31.35
CA ALA A 5 -52.36 12.21 30.88
C ALA A 5 -52.30 12.74 29.44
N ILE A 6 -51.24 13.48 29.07
CA ILE A 6 -51.02 13.94 27.68
C ILE A 6 -50.79 12.76 26.72
N ARG A 7 -50.04 11.72 27.12
CA ARG A 7 -49.89 10.49 26.32
C ARG A 7 -51.18 9.67 26.18
N ARG A 8 -52.13 9.81 27.12
CA ARG A 8 -53.48 9.21 27.01
C ARG A 8 -54.44 10.04 26.17
N ALA A 9 -54.19 11.34 26.02
CA ALA A 9 -54.99 12.28 25.23
C ALA A 9 -54.44 12.53 23.81
N SER A 10 -53.21 12.12 23.52
CA SER A 10 -52.65 12.20 22.16
C SER A 10 -53.29 11.12 21.30
N THR A 11 -54.29 11.52 20.53
CA THR A 11 -54.87 10.67 19.50
C THR A 11 -53.85 10.51 18.37
N LEU A 12 -53.63 9.27 17.94
CA LEU A 12 -52.81 9.01 16.77
C LEU A 12 -53.43 9.71 15.55
N PRO A 13 -52.64 10.30 14.63
CA PRO A 13 -53.20 10.81 13.39
C PRO A 13 -53.89 9.67 12.64
N LYS A 14 -54.90 10.02 11.84
CA LYS A 14 -55.82 9.06 11.19
C LYS A 14 -55.11 7.89 10.49
N TYR A 15 -53.95 8.15 9.89
CA TYR A 15 -53.14 7.21 9.10
C TYR A 15 -51.92 6.65 9.86
N ALA A 16 -51.79 6.87 11.17
CA ALA A 16 -50.60 6.47 11.94
C ALA A 16 -50.34 4.96 11.97
N LEU A 17 -51.40 4.17 11.84
CA LEU A 17 -51.36 2.71 11.87
C LEU A 17 -51.58 2.09 10.48
N GLU A 18 -51.68 2.94 9.45
CA GLU A 18 -51.77 2.46 8.07
C GLU A 18 -50.40 1.91 7.64
N PRO A 19 -50.36 0.83 6.83
CA PRO A 19 -49.11 0.27 6.34
C PRO A 19 -48.29 1.32 5.58
N ALA A 20 -47.04 1.52 5.99
CA ALA A 20 -46.14 2.50 5.36
C ALA A 20 -45.69 2.10 3.94
N PHE A 21 -45.73 0.80 3.62
CA PHE A 21 -45.33 0.26 2.34
C PHE A 21 -46.47 -0.57 1.72
N GLY A 22 -46.50 -0.60 0.39
CA GLY A 22 -47.44 -1.43 -0.38
C GLY A 22 -47.16 -2.93 -0.24
N LYS A 23 -47.84 -3.74 -1.07
CA LYS A 23 -47.63 -5.19 -1.07
C LYS A 23 -46.16 -5.50 -1.40
N PRO A 24 -45.47 -6.31 -0.59
CA PRO A 24 -44.08 -6.65 -0.85
C PRO A 24 -43.95 -7.48 -2.12
N ASP A 25 -42.96 -7.17 -2.94
CA ASP A 25 -42.56 -8.02 -4.07
C ASP A 25 -41.70 -9.19 -3.53
N LEU A 26 -42.37 -10.29 -3.26
CA LEU A 26 -41.74 -11.50 -2.73
C LEU A 26 -40.83 -12.17 -3.78
N ALA A 27 -41.12 -12.01 -5.08
CA ALA A 27 -40.35 -12.62 -6.15
C ALA A 27 -38.99 -11.90 -6.29
N ALA A 28 -39.00 -10.57 -6.32
CA ALA A 28 -37.77 -9.77 -6.33
C ALA A 28 -36.93 -10.01 -5.06
N ALA A 29 -37.58 -10.10 -3.88
CA ALA A 29 -36.89 -10.39 -2.64
C ALA A 29 -36.23 -11.78 -2.64
N GLN A 30 -36.88 -12.80 -3.22
CA GLN A 30 -36.32 -14.14 -3.34
C GLN A 30 -35.16 -14.17 -4.34
N ALA A 31 -35.32 -13.54 -5.50
CA ALA A 31 -34.26 -13.42 -6.51
C ALA A 31 -33.00 -12.76 -5.93
N TYR A 32 -33.16 -11.70 -5.12
CA TYR A 32 -32.03 -11.06 -4.44
C TYR A 32 -31.35 -12.01 -3.43
N LYS A 33 -32.13 -12.74 -2.62
CA LYS A 33 -31.57 -13.70 -1.66
C LYS A 33 -30.77 -14.79 -2.38
N ASP A 34 -31.26 -15.27 -3.51
CA ASP A 34 -30.57 -16.32 -4.27
C ASP A 34 -29.33 -15.77 -4.98
N TYR A 35 -29.41 -14.57 -5.56
CA TYR A 35 -28.23 -13.84 -6.06
C TYR A 35 -27.13 -13.73 -5.00
N MET A 36 -27.47 -13.31 -3.77
CA MET A 36 -26.49 -13.17 -2.70
C MET A 36 -25.84 -14.51 -2.32
N LYS A 37 -26.60 -15.61 -2.29
CA LYS A 37 -26.05 -16.95 -2.07
C LYS A 37 -25.10 -17.35 -3.19
N HIS A 38 -25.49 -17.17 -4.44
CA HIS A 38 -24.65 -17.50 -5.60
C HIS A 38 -23.37 -16.66 -5.63
N SER A 39 -23.46 -15.35 -5.37
CA SER A 39 -22.31 -14.48 -5.28
C SER A 39 -21.36 -14.90 -4.16
N THR A 40 -21.89 -15.32 -3.01
CA THR A 40 -21.08 -15.77 -1.87
C THR A 40 -20.36 -17.07 -2.18
N GLU A 41 -21.06 -18.04 -2.78
CA GLU A 41 -20.46 -19.32 -3.18
C GLU A 41 -19.39 -19.12 -4.26
N HIS A 42 -19.67 -18.29 -5.27
CA HIS A 42 -18.71 -17.95 -6.31
C HIS A 42 -17.45 -17.26 -5.73
N ALA A 43 -17.64 -16.32 -4.80
CA ALA A 43 -16.53 -15.64 -4.12
C ALA A 43 -15.67 -16.62 -3.31
N LYS A 44 -16.28 -17.59 -2.62
CA LYS A 44 -15.57 -18.64 -1.88
C LYS A 44 -14.69 -19.48 -2.80
N GLN A 45 -15.22 -19.90 -3.95
CA GLN A 45 -14.48 -20.68 -4.93
C GLN A 45 -13.33 -19.86 -5.55
N THR A 46 -13.61 -18.61 -5.91
CA THR A 46 -12.62 -17.69 -6.48
C THR A 46 -11.49 -17.39 -5.49
N SER A 47 -11.81 -17.14 -4.22
CA SER A 47 -10.82 -16.91 -3.17
C SER A 47 -9.90 -18.12 -3.00
N ASN A 48 -10.46 -19.33 -2.94
CA ASN A 48 -9.67 -20.56 -2.84
C ASN A 48 -8.76 -20.77 -4.05
N LEU A 49 -9.20 -20.41 -5.26
CA LEU A 49 -8.37 -20.45 -6.46
C LEU A 49 -7.18 -19.49 -6.33
N TRP A 50 -7.42 -18.23 -5.95
CA TRP A 50 -6.36 -17.23 -5.83
C TRP A 50 -5.36 -17.54 -4.72
N VAL A 51 -5.81 -18.10 -3.60
CA VAL A 51 -4.88 -18.58 -2.55
C VAL A 51 -3.94 -19.64 -3.12
N LYS A 52 -4.45 -20.58 -3.92
CA LYS A 52 -3.60 -21.59 -4.58
C LYS A 52 -2.62 -20.95 -5.56
N ILE A 53 -3.06 -20.01 -6.39
CA ILE A 53 -2.15 -19.32 -7.34
C ILE A 53 -1.06 -18.57 -6.57
N SER A 54 -1.40 -17.83 -5.52
CA SER A 54 -0.43 -17.11 -4.70
C SER A 54 0.62 -18.04 -4.08
N ILE A 55 0.20 -19.19 -3.55
CA ILE A 55 1.13 -20.13 -2.90
C ILE A 55 1.92 -20.96 -3.91
N PHE A 56 1.30 -21.45 -4.98
CA PHE A 56 1.92 -22.39 -5.91
C PHE A 56 2.62 -21.72 -7.10
N VAL A 57 2.36 -20.43 -7.35
CA VAL A 57 3.00 -19.69 -8.44
C VAL A 57 3.80 -18.52 -7.90
N ALA A 58 3.17 -17.61 -7.15
CA ALA A 58 3.86 -16.40 -6.71
C ALA A 58 4.98 -16.69 -5.70
N ALA A 59 4.74 -17.56 -4.71
CA ALA A 59 5.78 -17.87 -3.73
C ALA A 59 7.03 -18.55 -4.35
N PRO A 60 6.92 -19.56 -5.25
CA PRO A 60 8.08 -20.08 -5.99
C PRO A 60 8.77 -19.03 -6.87
N ALA A 61 8.01 -18.18 -7.56
CA ALA A 61 8.58 -17.11 -8.36
C ALA A 61 9.42 -16.14 -7.51
N ILE A 62 8.88 -15.71 -6.36
CA ILE A 62 9.59 -14.86 -5.39
C ILE A 62 10.84 -15.58 -4.87
N ALA A 63 10.77 -16.87 -4.55
CA ALA A 63 11.92 -17.62 -4.06
C ALA A 63 13.05 -17.68 -5.11
N LEU A 64 12.72 -17.93 -6.37
CA LEU A 64 13.69 -17.95 -7.46
C LEU A 64 14.33 -16.57 -7.68
N THR A 65 13.51 -15.51 -7.70
CA THR A 65 14.01 -14.14 -7.83
C THR A 65 14.87 -13.73 -6.64
N ALA A 66 14.48 -14.11 -5.42
CA ALA A 66 15.25 -13.82 -4.21
C ALA A 66 16.64 -14.45 -4.25
N VAL A 67 16.76 -15.69 -4.72
CA VAL A 67 18.09 -16.34 -4.90
C VAL A 67 18.91 -15.60 -5.94
N ASN A 68 18.32 -15.24 -7.08
CA ASN A 68 19.03 -14.48 -8.12
C ASN A 68 19.51 -13.11 -7.61
N THR A 69 18.61 -12.32 -7.00
CA THR A 69 18.95 -11.02 -6.43
C THR A 69 19.99 -11.14 -5.33
N TYR A 70 19.94 -12.20 -4.50
CA TYR A 70 20.94 -12.41 -3.46
C TYR A 70 22.36 -12.55 -4.03
N PHE A 71 22.54 -13.31 -5.11
CA PHE A 71 23.86 -13.45 -5.73
C PHE A 71 24.36 -12.13 -6.33
N VAL A 72 23.51 -11.42 -7.07
CA VAL A 72 23.88 -10.12 -7.65
C VAL A 72 24.19 -9.08 -6.56
N GLU A 73 23.40 -9.07 -5.49
CA GLU A 73 23.61 -8.13 -4.40
C GLU A 73 24.85 -8.45 -3.56
N ALA A 74 25.24 -9.73 -3.45
CA ALA A 74 26.51 -10.11 -2.83
C ALA A 74 27.70 -9.55 -3.62
N GLU A 75 27.69 -9.66 -4.95
CA GLU A 75 28.73 -9.05 -5.81
C GLU A 75 28.73 -7.51 -5.68
N HIS A 76 27.56 -6.87 -5.63
CA HIS A 76 27.47 -5.44 -5.37
C HIS A 76 27.97 -5.05 -3.98
N ALA A 77 27.75 -5.87 -2.96
CA ALA A 77 28.26 -5.63 -1.62
C ALA A 77 29.80 -5.67 -1.60
N GLU A 78 30.41 -6.68 -2.21
CA GLU A 78 31.87 -6.76 -2.34
C GLU A 78 32.45 -5.58 -3.11
N HIS A 79 31.82 -5.17 -4.23
CA HIS A 79 32.24 -3.99 -4.98
C HIS A 79 32.16 -2.72 -4.11
N ARG A 80 31.10 -2.53 -3.32
CA ARG A 80 31.01 -1.39 -2.40
C ARG A 80 32.10 -1.43 -1.33
N GLU A 81 32.47 -2.60 -0.82
CA GLU A 81 33.60 -2.73 0.11
C GLU A 81 34.92 -2.35 -0.56
N HIS A 82 35.18 -2.76 -1.81
CA HIS A 82 36.37 -2.32 -2.53
C HIS A 82 36.39 -0.80 -2.72
N LEU A 83 35.27 -0.20 -3.13
CA LEU A 83 35.17 1.25 -3.32
C LEU A 83 35.49 2.03 -2.05
N LYS A 84 35.12 1.54 -0.86
CA LYS A 84 35.46 2.21 0.43
C LYS A 84 36.94 2.47 0.61
N HIS A 85 37.79 1.61 0.07
CA HIS A 85 39.25 1.68 0.24
C HIS A 85 39.93 2.52 -0.86
N VAL A 86 39.20 2.92 -1.91
CA VAL A 86 39.71 3.84 -2.93
C VAL A 86 39.90 5.22 -2.29
N PRO A 87 41.10 5.81 -2.34
CA PRO A 87 41.35 7.14 -1.80
C PRO A 87 40.68 8.22 -2.66
N ASP A 88 40.34 9.36 -2.06
CA ASP A 88 39.62 10.44 -2.76
C ASP A 88 40.45 11.08 -3.89
N GLU A 89 41.78 11.01 -3.81
CA GLU A 89 42.70 11.46 -4.85
C GLU A 89 42.60 10.62 -6.14
N GLU A 90 42.21 9.35 -6.02
CA GLU A 90 41.96 8.43 -7.13
C GLU A 90 40.49 8.44 -7.58
N TRP A 91 39.62 9.17 -6.88
CA TRP A 91 38.22 9.27 -7.26
C TRP A 91 38.08 10.04 -8.58
N PRO A 92 37.32 9.54 -9.56
CA PRO A 92 37.13 10.24 -10.83
C PRO A 92 36.56 11.64 -10.60
N ARG A 93 37.11 12.62 -11.33
CA ARG A 93 36.58 13.99 -11.29
C ARG A 93 35.15 14.00 -11.85
N ASP A 94 34.22 14.50 -11.04
CA ASP A 94 32.82 14.66 -11.41
C ASP A 94 32.67 15.65 -12.59
N TYR A 95 31.66 15.42 -13.43
CA TYR A 95 31.26 16.39 -14.44
C TYR A 95 30.55 17.59 -13.79
N GLU A 96 30.54 18.75 -14.46
CA GLU A 96 29.96 20.01 -13.93
C GLU A 96 28.47 19.91 -13.52
N PHE A 97 27.73 18.99 -14.13
CA PHE A 97 26.31 18.75 -13.81
C PHE A 97 26.11 17.73 -12.68
N GLN A 98 27.14 16.99 -12.29
CA GLN A 98 27.12 16.08 -11.14
C GLN A 98 27.42 16.86 -9.86
N ASN A 99 26.83 16.43 -8.74
CA ASN A 99 27.01 17.05 -7.43
C ASN A 99 26.79 18.58 -7.34
N LEU A 100 26.07 19.18 -8.31
CA LEU A 100 25.76 20.61 -8.31
C LEU A 100 25.04 21.06 -7.02
N ARG A 101 25.49 22.17 -6.43
CA ARG A 101 24.83 22.86 -5.31
C ARG A 101 24.70 24.36 -5.59
N GLN A 102 23.52 24.80 -6.03
CA GLN A 102 23.24 26.24 -6.20
C GLN A 102 23.08 26.96 -4.86
N LYS A 103 22.50 26.26 -3.88
CA LYS A 103 22.36 26.67 -2.49
C LYS A 103 22.60 25.44 -1.62
N PRO A 104 23.34 25.56 -0.50
CA PRO A 104 23.48 24.43 0.43
C PRO A 104 22.13 24.00 0.98
N PHE A 105 21.99 22.70 1.25
CA PHE A 105 20.85 22.19 2.00
C PHE A 105 20.78 22.86 3.38
N PHE A 106 19.57 22.96 3.93
CA PHE A 106 19.34 23.64 5.21
C PHE A 106 19.60 22.73 6.44
N TRP A 107 20.11 21.52 6.22
CA TRP A 107 20.43 20.55 7.26
C TRP A 107 21.87 20.03 7.12
N GLY A 108 22.37 19.42 8.19
CA GLY A 108 23.70 18.81 8.20
C GLY A 108 24.79 19.82 7.89
N ASP A 109 25.70 19.46 7.00
CA ASP A 109 26.78 20.30 6.47
C ASP A 109 26.37 21.08 5.21
N GLY A 110 25.11 20.94 4.77
CA GLY A 110 24.59 21.60 3.58
C GLY A 110 24.89 20.88 2.26
N ASP A 111 25.55 19.72 2.28
CA ASP A 111 25.96 19.04 1.06
C ASP A 111 25.27 17.68 0.83
N LYS A 112 25.01 16.94 1.92
CA LYS A 112 24.51 15.56 1.83
C LYS A 112 22.98 15.48 1.73
N THR A 113 22.49 14.66 0.81
CA THR A 113 21.06 14.33 0.66
C THR A 113 20.56 13.38 1.77
N LEU A 114 19.24 13.16 1.86
CA LEU A 114 18.65 12.29 2.87
C LEU A 114 19.15 10.83 2.81
N PHE A 115 19.38 10.32 1.60
CA PHE A 115 19.89 8.97 1.35
C PHE A 115 21.32 9.02 0.78
N TRP A 116 22.15 9.91 1.34
CA TRP A 116 23.55 10.01 0.96
C TRP A 116 24.37 8.86 1.54
N ASN A 117 25.00 8.08 0.67
CA ASN A 117 25.98 7.07 1.08
C ASN A 117 27.39 7.57 0.71
N PRO A 118 28.25 7.88 1.68
CA PRO A 118 29.58 8.45 1.42
C PRO A 118 30.53 7.51 0.69
N VAL A 119 30.18 6.23 0.54
CA VAL A 119 30.99 5.27 -0.22
C VAL A 119 30.83 5.46 -1.73
N ILE A 120 29.60 5.73 -2.18
CA ILE A 120 29.21 5.73 -3.60
C ILE A 120 28.82 7.12 -4.11
N ASN A 121 28.38 8.01 -3.21
CA ASN A 121 28.08 9.40 -3.49
C ASN A 121 29.16 10.20 -2.77
N ARG A 122 30.34 10.34 -3.36
CA ARG A 122 31.36 11.25 -2.82
C ARG A 122 31.19 12.60 -3.47
N HIS A 123 31.48 13.67 -2.74
CA HIS A 123 31.61 15.00 -3.29
C HIS A 123 33.03 15.47 -2.98
N VAL A 124 33.95 15.10 -3.87
CA VAL A 124 35.37 15.40 -3.73
C VAL A 124 35.61 16.77 -4.35
N SER A 125 36.12 17.72 -3.55
CA SER A 125 36.60 18.99 -4.11
C SER A 125 37.91 18.74 -4.83
N HIS A 126 37.99 19.18 -6.08
CA HIS A 126 39.19 19.09 -6.92
C HIS A 126 39.78 20.48 -7.22
N ASP A 127 39.49 21.46 -6.36
CA ASP A 127 39.95 22.85 -6.46
C ASP A 127 41.45 23.01 -6.18
#